data_AF-A0AAD7ZQJ8-F1
#
_entry.id   AF-A0AAD7ZQJ8-F1
#
_cell.length_a   1.000
_cell.length_b   1.000
_cell.length_c   1.000
_cell.angle_alpha   90.00
_cell.angle_beta   90.00
_cell.angle_gamma   90.00
#
_symmetry.space_group_name_H-M   'P 1'
#
loop_
_entity.id
_entity.type
_entity.pdbx_description
1 polymer ?
#
loop_
_entity_poly.entity_id
_entity_poly.type
_entity_poly.pdbx_seq_one_letter_code
_entity_poly.pdbx_strand_id
1 'polypeptide(L)'
;SLALLIFILATYFSTVLARHHPIRHRHSRHKRQHAHSTSQYLPGSFVIEGNPKGPESGNWGPWSEPSDCSRSCGGGVAYQTRRCRDVRIYRGENPPDTGAELCEGGTKRYFSCNIQNISSSNARFTQ
;
A
#
# COMPACT_ATOMS: atom_id res chain seq x y z
N SER A 1 -23.31 45.13 -36.19
CA SER A 1 -24.07 44.25 -35.28
C SER A 1 -23.40 44.23 -33.92
N LEU A 2 -23.78 45.17 -33.02
CA LEU A 2 -23.24 45.29 -31.65
C LEU A 2 -23.36 43.99 -30.84
N ALA A 3 -24.37 43.18 -31.16
CA ALA A 3 -24.58 41.86 -30.57
C ALA A 3 -23.37 40.92 -30.76
N LEU A 4 -22.71 40.94 -31.92
CA LEU A 4 -21.54 40.09 -32.18
C LEU A 4 -20.34 40.49 -31.32
N LEU A 5 -20.11 41.79 -31.11
CA LEU A 5 -19.03 42.27 -30.25
C LEU A 5 -19.29 41.91 -28.78
N ILE A 6 -20.54 42.00 -28.32
CA ILE A 6 -20.92 41.59 -26.95
C ILE A 6 -20.68 40.09 -26.75
N PHE A 7 -21.05 39.26 -27.73
CA PHE A 7 -20.80 37.81 -27.68
C PHE A 7 -19.31 37.47 -27.62
N ILE A 8 -18.47 38.16 -28.41
CA ILE A 8 -17.02 37.94 -28.41
C ILE A 8 -16.41 38.34 -27.05
N LEU A 9 -16.84 39.47 -26.48
CA LEU A 9 -16.33 39.92 -25.17
C LEU A 9 -16.80 39.00 -24.03
N ALA A 10 -18.05 38.53 -24.05
CA ALA A 10 -18.58 37.62 -23.05
C ALA A 10 -17.89 36.25 -23.09
N THR A 11 -17.64 35.72 -24.29
CA THR A 11 -16.91 34.45 -24.47
C THR A 11 -15.45 34.60 -24.06
N TYR A 12 -14.80 35.70 -24.42
CA TYR A 12 -13.43 36.01 -23.98
C TYR A 12 -13.33 36.05 -22.45
N PHE A 13 -14.19 36.83 -21.79
CA PHE A 13 -14.20 36.96 -20.33
C PHE A 13 -14.46 35.62 -19.63
N SER A 14 -15.40 34.81 -20.14
CA SER A 14 -15.71 33.49 -19.61
C SER A 14 -14.52 32.52 -19.70
N THR A 15 -13.79 32.54 -20.82
CA THR A 15 -12.60 31.68 -21.00
C THR A 15 -11.41 32.11 -20.14
N VAL A 16 -11.24 33.42 -19.93
CA VAL A 16 -10.19 33.98 -19.06
C VAL A 16 -10.49 33.61 -17.60
N LEU A 17 -11.72 33.82 -17.12
CA LEU A 17 -12.13 33.40 -15.77
C LEU A 17 -11.98 31.89 -15.55
N ALA A 18 -12.36 31.06 -16.52
CA ALA A 18 -12.18 29.60 -16.47
C ALA A 18 -10.71 29.19 -16.28
N ARG A 19 -9.77 29.91 -16.90
CA ARG A 19 -8.32 29.64 -16.78
C ARG A 19 -7.73 30.10 -15.44
N HIS A 20 -8.35 31.08 -14.79
CA HIS A 20 -7.91 31.58 -13.49
C HIS A 20 -8.54 30.84 -12.31
N HIS A 21 -9.51 29.95 -12.53
CA HIS A 21 -9.96 29.06 -11.47
C HIS A 21 -8.84 28.07 -11.14
N PRO A 22 -8.31 28.07 -9.91
CA PRO A 22 -7.31 27.10 -9.51
C PRO A 22 -7.95 25.71 -9.63
N ILE A 23 -7.33 24.84 -10.43
CA ILE A 23 -7.64 23.41 -10.45
C ILE A 23 -7.28 22.88 -9.06
N ARG A 24 -8.25 22.89 -8.15
CA ARG A 24 -8.13 22.13 -6.90
C ARG A 24 -8.11 20.67 -7.31
N HIS A 25 -6.91 20.10 -7.40
CA HIS A 25 -6.75 18.66 -7.24
C HIS A 25 -7.24 18.31 -5.85
N ARG A 26 -8.56 18.04 -5.75
CA ARG A 26 -9.13 17.37 -4.60
C ARG A 26 -8.54 15.97 -4.66
N HIS A 27 -7.38 15.78 -4.04
CA HIS A 27 -7.04 14.48 -3.52
C HIS A 27 -8.14 14.16 -2.52
N SER A 28 -9.18 13.50 -3.01
CA SER A 28 -10.06 12.70 -2.18
C SER A 28 -9.15 11.68 -1.55
N ARG A 29 -8.52 12.06 -0.44
CA ARG A 29 -7.86 11.17 0.50
C ARG A 29 -8.94 10.16 0.81
N HIS A 30 -8.88 9.01 0.13
CA HIS A 30 -9.80 7.92 0.36
C HIS A 30 -9.63 7.59 1.85
N LYS A 31 -10.51 8.14 2.69
CA LYS A 31 -10.66 7.66 4.05
C LYS A 31 -10.98 6.19 3.85
N ARG A 32 -10.03 5.31 4.19
CA ARG A 32 -10.25 3.87 4.18
C ARG A 32 -11.49 3.67 5.04
N GLN A 33 -12.64 3.42 4.41
CA GLN A 33 -13.89 3.10 5.09
C GLN A 33 -13.80 1.67 5.61
N HIS A 34 -12.84 1.43 6.50
CA HIS A 34 -12.70 0.18 7.23
C HIS A 34 -12.75 0.50 8.72
N ALA A 35 -13.73 1.30 9.12
CA ALA A 35 -14.05 1.55 10.53
C ALA A 35 -14.74 0.33 11.19
N HIS A 36 -14.96 -0.77 10.46
CA HIS A 36 -15.74 -1.92 10.93
C HIS A 36 -15.13 -3.29 10.58
N SER A 37 -13.84 -3.41 10.24
CA SER A 37 -13.21 -4.73 10.16
C SER A 37 -12.76 -5.16 11.56
N THR A 38 -13.54 -6.00 12.22
CA THR A 38 -13.23 -6.67 13.51
C THR A 38 -12.00 -7.60 13.41
N SER A 39 -11.37 -7.68 12.24
CA SER A 39 -10.12 -8.39 11.99
C SER A 39 -8.95 -7.43 12.20
N GLN A 40 -8.03 -7.77 13.10
CA GLN A 40 -6.85 -6.98 13.47
C GLN A 40 -5.93 -6.64 12.28
N TYR A 41 -6.10 -7.34 11.16
CA TYR A 41 -5.43 -7.14 9.88
C TYR A 41 -6.42 -7.20 8.71
N LEU A 42 -6.09 -6.52 7.61
CA LEU A 42 -6.84 -6.56 6.35
C LEU A 42 -6.28 -7.66 5.43
N PRO A 43 -6.87 -8.87 5.39
CA PRO A 43 -6.33 -10.00 4.62
C PRO A 43 -6.33 -9.79 3.10
N GLY A 44 -7.15 -8.87 2.58
CA GLY A 44 -7.27 -8.61 1.13
C GLY A 44 -6.22 -7.68 0.52
N SER A 45 -5.30 -7.11 1.32
CA SER A 45 -4.28 -6.19 0.82
C SER A 45 -2.95 -6.40 1.53
N PHE A 46 -1.97 -6.96 0.83
CA PHE A 46 -0.60 -7.12 1.31
C PHE A 46 0.40 -6.72 0.24
N VAL A 47 1.61 -6.34 0.67
CA VAL A 47 2.75 -6.08 -0.22
C VAL A 47 3.83 -7.09 0.08
N ILE A 48 4.45 -7.65 -0.97
CA ILE A 48 5.47 -8.69 -0.85
C ILE A 48 6.85 -8.02 -1.01
N GLU A 49 7.75 -8.32 -0.07
CA GLU A 49 9.12 -7.82 -0.10
C GLU A 49 9.88 -8.46 -1.27
N GLY A 50 10.56 -7.64 -2.07
CA GLY A 50 11.46 -8.13 -3.10
C GLY A 50 10.77 -8.82 -4.29
N ASN A 51 9.46 -8.65 -4.53
CA ASN A 51 8.85 -9.15 -5.77
C ASN A 51 9.37 -8.33 -6.97
N PRO A 52 10.30 -8.86 -7.79
CA PRO A 52 10.82 -8.15 -8.94
C PRO A 52 9.92 -8.52 -10.13
N LYS A 53 8.80 -7.82 -10.28
CA LYS A 53 8.02 -7.77 -11.54
C LYS A 53 7.70 -9.14 -12.20
N GLY A 54 7.44 -10.19 -11.43
CA GLY A 54 7.20 -11.53 -11.97
C GLY A 54 6.11 -12.31 -11.22
N PRO A 55 5.48 -13.31 -11.86
CA PRO A 55 4.61 -14.26 -11.17
C PRO A 55 5.41 -15.05 -10.13
N GLU A 56 4.82 -15.28 -8.95
CA GLU A 56 5.46 -16.15 -7.94
C GLU A 56 5.50 -17.60 -8.45
N SER A 57 6.65 -18.26 -8.28
CA SER A 57 6.86 -19.63 -8.74
C SER A 57 7.67 -20.45 -7.71
N GLY A 58 7.58 -21.78 -7.80
CA GLY A 58 8.25 -22.72 -6.88
C GLY A 58 7.42 -23.15 -5.66
N ASN A 59 7.90 -24.15 -4.94
CA ASN A 59 7.25 -24.73 -3.77
C ASN A 59 7.49 -23.88 -2.52
N TRP A 60 6.66 -22.88 -2.32
CA TRP A 60 6.65 -22.09 -1.10
C TRP A 60 6.03 -22.87 0.07
N GLY A 61 6.65 -22.76 1.25
CA GLY A 61 6.00 -23.13 2.50
C GLY A 61 4.82 -22.20 2.83
N PRO A 62 3.96 -22.61 3.80
CA PRO A 62 2.89 -21.76 4.27
C PRO A 62 3.46 -20.46 4.86
N TRP A 63 2.69 -19.39 4.76
CA TRP A 63 2.97 -18.17 5.51
C TRP A 63 2.91 -18.46 7.02
N SER A 64 3.81 -17.85 7.77
CA SER A 64 3.83 -17.89 9.24
C SER A 64 2.58 -17.24 9.81
N GLU A 65 2.40 -17.39 11.12
CA GLU A 65 1.49 -16.52 11.84
C GLU A 65 1.92 -15.04 11.68
N PRO A 66 0.96 -14.11 11.68
CA PRO A 66 1.24 -12.69 11.59
C PRO A 66 2.05 -12.20 12.81
N SER A 67 2.98 -11.27 12.57
CA SER A 67 3.68 -10.58 13.65
C SER A 67 2.73 -9.70 14.45
N ASP A 68 3.18 -9.29 15.64
CA ASP A 68 2.54 -8.19 16.35
C ASP A 68 2.50 -6.94 15.47
N CYS A 69 1.42 -6.17 15.63
CA CYS A 69 1.27 -4.90 14.93
C CYS A 69 2.24 -3.88 15.52
N SER A 70 2.95 -3.16 14.66
CA SER A 70 3.92 -2.13 15.09
C SER A 70 3.30 -1.01 15.94
N ARG A 71 1.96 -0.85 15.89
CA ARG A 71 1.21 0.15 16.65
C ARG A 71 -0.08 -0.46 17.15
N SER A 72 -0.49 -0.11 18.36
CA SER A 72 -1.77 -0.54 18.95
C SER A 72 -2.98 0.23 18.38
N CYS A 73 -2.78 1.38 17.74
CA CYS A 73 -3.83 2.22 17.16
C CYS A 73 -3.28 3.20 16.10
N GLY A 74 -4.17 3.85 15.36
CA GLY A 74 -3.80 4.89 14.39
C GLY A 74 -3.10 4.37 13.13
N GLY A 75 -3.24 3.08 12.85
CA GLY A 75 -2.61 2.38 11.74
C GLY A 75 -1.16 1.99 12.02
N GLY A 76 -0.91 0.68 12.03
CA GLY A 76 0.42 0.06 12.06
C GLY A 76 0.63 -0.92 10.91
N VAL A 77 1.77 -1.60 10.95
CA VAL A 77 2.16 -2.63 9.98
C VAL A 77 2.51 -3.90 10.74
N ALA A 78 2.07 -5.02 10.21
CA ALA A 78 2.50 -6.35 10.63
C ALA A 78 2.91 -7.16 9.40
N TYR A 79 3.65 -8.24 9.61
CA TYR A 79 4.22 -9.03 8.54
C TYR A 79 4.06 -10.53 8.77
N GLN A 80 4.17 -11.28 7.69
CA GLN A 80 4.32 -12.74 7.69
C GLN A 80 5.55 -13.13 6.89
N THR A 81 6.12 -14.27 7.25
CA THR A 81 7.29 -14.86 6.58
C THR A 81 6.94 -16.22 6.02
N ARG A 82 7.60 -16.63 4.95
CA ARG A 82 7.56 -18.01 4.44
C ARG A 82 8.97 -18.44 4.06
N ARG A 83 9.17 -19.75 3.90
CA ARG A 83 10.43 -20.33 3.43
C ARG A 83 10.21 -21.09 2.13
N CYS A 84 11.17 -21.02 1.22
CA CYS A 84 11.18 -21.86 0.05
C CYS A 84 11.45 -23.32 0.47
N ARG A 85 10.66 -24.27 -0.01
CA ARG A 85 10.87 -25.71 0.26
C ARG A 85 11.69 -26.38 -0.84
N ASP A 86 11.77 -25.76 -2.02
CA ASP A 86 12.61 -26.22 -3.11
C ASP A 86 14.03 -25.64 -2.97
N VAL A 87 14.90 -26.41 -2.33
CA VAL A 87 16.33 -26.10 -2.26
C VAL A 87 17.11 -27.02 -3.18
N ARG A 88 17.95 -26.45 -4.04
CA ARG A 88 18.93 -27.25 -4.78
C ARG A 88 20.12 -27.51 -3.87
N ILE A 89 20.23 -28.74 -3.35
CA ILE A 89 21.44 -29.21 -2.68
C ILE A 89 22.53 -29.39 -3.75
N TYR A 90 23.57 -28.55 -3.72
CA TYR A 90 24.72 -28.76 -4.58
C TYR A 90 25.52 -29.96 -4.05
N ARG A 91 25.50 -31.08 -4.80
CA ARG A 91 26.43 -32.19 -4.57
C ARG A 91 27.77 -31.79 -5.19
N GLY A 92 28.61 -31.09 -4.44
CA GLY A 92 29.95 -30.67 -4.83
C GLY A 92 30.85 -30.52 -3.60
N GLU A 93 32.16 -30.55 -3.80
CA GLU A 93 33.18 -30.61 -2.74
C GLU A 93 33.26 -29.34 -1.86
N ASN A 94 32.56 -28.28 -2.24
CA ASN A 94 32.32 -27.07 -1.43
C ASN A 94 30.92 -26.46 -1.75
N PRO A 95 29.83 -26.96 -1.14
CA PRO A 95 28.53 -26.34 -1.28
C PRO A 95 28.54 -24.96 -0.59
N PRO A 96 27.94 -23.90 -1.17
CA PRO A 96 27.62 -22.72 -0.38
C PRO A 96 26.71 -23.14 0.79
N ASP A 97 26.97 -22.63 2.00
CA ASP A 97 26.21 -22.96 3.24
C ASP A 97 24.69 -22.78 3.08
N THR A 98 24.29 -21.95 2.11
CA THR A 98 22.92 -21.81 1.63
C THR A 98 22.81 -22.38 0.22
N GLY A 99 22.11 -23.51 0.07
CA GLY A 99 21.70 -24.02 -1.23
C GLY A 99 20.93 -22.95 -2.03
N ALA A 100 20.91 -23.06 -3.36
CA ALA A 100 20.14 -22.10 -4.15
C ALA A 100 18.63 -22.36 -3.95
N GLU A 101 17.93 -21.36 -3.44
CA GLU A 101 16.46 -21.35 -3.40
C GLU A 101 15.94 -21.28 -4.84
N LEU A 102 15.03 -22.20 -5.19
CA LEU A 102 14.44 -22.29 -6.53
C LEU A 102 13.11 -21.53 -6.64
N CYS A 103 12.67 -20.88 -5.57
CA CYS A 103 11.41 -20.15 -5.55
C CYS A 103 11.61 -18.70 -6.03
N GLU A 104 10.69 -18.23 -6.87
CA GLU A 104 10.60 -16.82 -7.26
C GLU A 104 9.47 -16.14 -6.50
N GLY A 105 9.75 -14.94 -5.99
CA GLY A 105 8.84 -14.16 -5.17
C GLY A 105 9.45 -13.80 -3.82
N GLY A 106 8.68 -13.11 -2.98
CA GLY A 106 9.18 -12.62 -1.70
C GLY A 106 9.04 -13.63 -0.56
N THR A 107 9.98 -13.56 0.37
CA THR A 107 9.97 -14.34 1.63
C THR A 107 9.17 -13.67 2.74
N LYS A 108 8.83 -12.39 2.58
CA LYS A 108 8.08 -11.57 3.53
C LYS A 108 6.92 -10.86 2.85
N ARG A 109 5.78 -10.78 3.54
CA ARG A 109 4.66 -9.93 3.14
C ARG A 109 4.19 -9.05 4.30
N TYR A 110 3.75 -7.84 3.98
CA TYR A 110 3.31 -6.83 4.94
C TYR A 110 1.84 -6.48 4.72
N PHE A 111 1.12 -6.20 5.79
CA PHE A 111 -0.28 -5.75 5.75
C PHE A 111 -0.52 -4.66 6.80
N SER A 112 -1.55 -3.85 6.55
CA SER A 112 -1.98 -2.82 7.51
C SER A 112 -2.78 -3.46 8.66
N CYS A 113 -2.52 -3.01 9.88
CA CYS A 113 -3.19 -3.46 11.10
C CYS A 113 -3.55 -2.26 12.00
N ASN A 114 -4.45 -2.48 12.96
CA ASN A 114 -4.87 -1.48 13.96
C ASN A 114 -5.21 -0.10 13.37
N ILE A 115 -6.00 -0.08 12.29
CA ILE A 115 -6.34 1.11 11.52
C ILE A 115 -7.44 1.98 12.15
N GLN A 116 -7.95 1.60 13.31
CA GLN A 116 -8.86 2.43 14.09
C GLN A 116 -8.21 3.79 14.39
N ASN A 117 -9.03 4.85 14.32
CA ASN A 117 -8.59 6.17 14.73
C ASN A 117 -8.23 6.14 16.21
N ILE A 118 -7.17 6.87 16.56
CA ILE A 118 -6.88 7.18 17.96
C ILE A 118 -8.04 8.06 18.43
N SER A 119 -8.84 7.58 19.39
CA SER A 119 -9.85 8.44 20.01
C SER A 119 -9.14 9.67 20.57
N SER A 120 -9.70 10.85 20.34
CA SER A 120 -9.16 12.13 20.81
C SER A 120 -8.94 12.20 22.33
N SER A 121 -9.43 11.23 23.10
CA SER A 121 -9.14 11.06 24.53
C SER A 121 -7.69 10.70 24.85
N ASN A 122 -6.93 10.11 23.92
CA ASN A 122 -5.52 9.74 24.12
C ASN A 122 -4.55 10.70 23.39
N ALA A 123 -5.08 11.64 22.61
CA ALA A 123 -4.30 12.68 21.96
C ALA A 123 -4.16 13.90 22.89
N ARG A 124 -3.61 13.72 24.11
CA ARG A 124 -3.00 14.86 24.80
C ARG A 124 -1.66 15.11 24.13
N PHE A 125 -1.67 16.03 23.17
CA PHE A 125 -0.46 16.72 22.74
C PHE A 125 0.10 17.40 23.99
N THR A 126 1.17 16.84 24.56
CA THR A 126 1.95 17.58 25.57
C THR A 126 2.52 18.79 24.85
N GLN A 127 2.00 19.96 25.22
CA GLN A 127 2.55 21.26 24.87
C GLN A 127 3.83 21.51 25.65
#